data_AF-A0A7W0TXZ2-F1
#
_entry.id   AF-A0A7W0TXZ2-F1
#
_cell.length_a   1.000
_cell.length_b   1.000
_cell.length_c   1.000
_cell.angle_alpha   90.00
_cell.angle_beta   90.00
_cell.angle_gamma   90.00
#
_symmetry.space_group_name_H-M   'P 1'
#
loop_
_entity.id
_entity.type
_entity.pdbx_description
1 polymer ?
#
loop_
_entity_poly.entity_id
_entity_poly.type
_entity_poly.pdbx_seq_one_letter_code
_entity_poly.pdbx_strand_id
1 'polypeptide(L)'
;MGGSYGTEAVAAAADPASWEIWPAPEGRHEALYQHFPEFTCLCPRSGYPDFAAVHLVTVPDRKVVELKHLKLWLNGFRDRRVSHEAATVEILDTLAAALDPHYAFVLMEYTPRGNLTTFPMVEHLRPRAAALTGDDPLLLALANARHVKHRLVDRALDRVRP
;
A
#
# COMPACT_ATOMS: atom_id res chain seq x y z
N MET A 1 7.33 -5.64 33.74
CA MET A 1 6.13 -6.07 33.00
C MET A 1 6.61 -6.51 31.62
N GLY A 2 6.38 -7.78 31.24
CA GLY A 2 6.71 -8.25 29.88
C GLY A 2 5.90 -7.47 28.85
N GLY A 3 6.46 -7.23 27.67
CA GLY A 3 5.77 -6.52 26.60
C GLY A 3 4.50 -7.26 26.19
N SER A 4 3.51 -6.52 25.68
CA SER A 4 2.35 -7.17 25.07
C SER A 4 2.78 -7.81 23.75
N TYR A 5 2.29 -9.02 23.46
CA TYR A 5 2.67 -9.78 22.26
C TYR A 5 2.48 -8.98 20.96
N GLY A 6 1.48 -8.09 20.91
CA GLY A 6 1.20 -7.26 19.75
C GLY A 6 2.26 -6.19 19.53
N THR A 7 2.70 -5.51 20.59
CA THR A 7 3.77 -4.50 20.53
C THR A 7 5.07 -5.13 20.06
N GLU A 8 5.42 -6.30 20.61
CA GLU A 8 6.62 -7.04 20.23
C GLU A 8 6.56 -7.50 18.76
N ALA A 9 5.41 -7.98 18.30
CA ALA A 9 5.22 -8.40 16.92
C ALA A 9 5.34 -7.23 15.92
N VAL A 10 4.79 -6.06 16.25
CA VAL A 10 4.94 -4.84 15.42
C VAL A 10 6.39 -4.40 15.38
N ALA A 11 7.08 -4.38 16.52
CA ALA A 11 8.50 -4.05 16.58
C ALA A 11 9.36 -5.01 15.75
N ALA A 12 9.04 -6.31 15.77
CA ALA A 12 9.76 -7.33 14.99
C ALA A 12 9.55 -7.20 13.47
N ALA A 13 8.47 -6.55 13.01
CA ALA A 13 8.19 -6.34 11.59
C ALA A 13 8.60 -4.94 11.09
N ALA A 14 9.23 -4.12 11.95
CA ALA A 14 9.54 -2.73 11.65
C ALA A 14 10.58 -2.57 10.51
N ASP A 15 11.49 -3.53 10.36
CA ASP A 15 12.50 -3.54 9.30
C ASP A 15 12.01 -4.35 8.08
N PRO A 16 11.80 -3.72 6.91
CA PRO A 16 11.45 -4.42 5.69
C PRO A 16 12.44 -5.49 5.24
N ALA A 17 13.72 -5.38 5.63
CA ALA A 17 14.73 -6.37 5.31
C ALA A 17 14.51 -7.71 6.03
N SER A 18 13.76 -7.72 7.15
CA SER A 18 13.42 -8.94 7.89
C SER A 18 12.09 -9.55 7.49
N TRP A 19 11.38 -8.98 6.51
CA TRP A 19 10.09 -9.50 6.09
C TRP A 19 10.21 -10.89 5.46
N GLU A 20 9.23 -11.72 5.76
CA GLU A 20 9.05 -12.97 5.04
C GLU A 20 8.49 -12.68 3.64
N ILE A 21 9.20 -13.17 2.62
CA ILE A 21 8.86 -12.98 1.21
C ILE A 21 8.54 -14.34 0.59
N TRP A 22 7.40 -14.43 -0.07
CA TRP A 22 6.93 -15.63 -0.76
C TRP A 22 7.08 -15.48 -2.28
N PRO A 23 7.24 -16.59 -3.01
CA PRO A 23 7.24 -16.55 -4.47
C PRO A 23 5.85 -16.19 -5.02
N ALA A 24 5.81 -15.32 -6.03
CA ALA A 24 4.60 -15.13 -6.82
C ALA A 24 4.29 -16.39 -7.66
N PRO A 25 3.02 -16.66 -8.03
CA PRO A 25 2.67 -17.81 -8.85
C PRO A 25 3.43 -17.88 -10.17
N GLU A 26 3.98 -19.05 -10.50
CA GLU A 26 4.71 -19.24 -11.75
C GLU A 26 3.77 -19.28 -12.97
N GLY A 27 4.25 -18.73 -14.09
CA GLY A 27 3.59 -18.87 -15.40
C GLY A 27 2.38 -17.96 -15.65
N ARG A 28 1.97 -17.12 -14.69
CA ARG A 28 0.92 -16.11 -14.89
C ARG A 28 1.23 -14.84 -14.11
N HIS A 29 0.94 -13.69 -14.74
CA HIS A 29 0.90 -12.41 -14.05
C HIS A 29 -0.50 -12.15 -13.51
N GLU A 30 -0.60 -11.71 -12.27
CA GLU A 30 -1.87 -11.37 -11.63
C GLU A 30 -1.89 -9.92 -11.16
N ALA A 31 -3.08 -9.33 -11.12
CA ALA A 31 -3.31 -8.07 -10.43
C ALA A 31 -3.88 -8.39 -9.05
N LEU A 32 -3.18 -7.96 -8.01
CA LEU A 32 -3.59 -8.14 -6.63
C LEU A 32 -4.17 -6.82 -6.10
N TYR A 33 -5.33 -6.91 -5.45
CA TYR A 33 -5.89 -5.82 -4.65
C TYR A 33 -5.95 -6.23 -3.18
N GLN A 34 -5.29 -5.44 -2.33
CA GLN A 34 -5.28 -5.59 -0.89
C GLN A 34 -5.87 -4.34 -0.24
N HIS A 35 -6.65 -4.56 0.81
CA HIS A 35 -7.32 -3.50 1.55
C HIS A 35 -7.01 -3.65 3.03
N PHE A 36 -6.40 -2.62 3.61
CA PHE A 36 -6.09 -2.55 5.03
C PHE A 36 -6.84 -1.36 5.66
N PRO A 37 -7.98 -1.60 6.34
CA PRO A 37 -8.88 -0.52 6.80
C PRO A 37 -8.46 0.14 8.11
N GLU A 38 -7.38 -0.33 8.76
CA GLU A 38 -7.02 0.03 10.13
C GLU A 38 -5.72 0.86 10.22
N PHE A 39 -5.35 1.56 9.14
CA PHE A 39 -4.15 2.39 9.18
C PHE A 39 -4.35 3.59 10.10
N THR A 40 -3.32 3.89 10.90
CA THR A 40 -3.30 5.10 11.73
C THR A 40 -1.88 5.62 11.93
N CYS A 41 -1.75 6.93 12.09
CA CYS A 41 -0.51 7.61 12.44
C CYS A 41 -0.80 8.88 13.27
N LEU A 42 0.24 9.60 13.68
CA LEU A 42 0.10 10.87 14.39
C LEU A 42 0.39 12.05 13.47
N CYS A 43 -0.47 13.07 13.54
CA CYS A 43 -0.22 14.33 12.86
C CYS A 43 1.11 14.95 13.36
N PRO A 44 2.04 15.34 12.47
CA PRO A 44 3.35 15.83 12.88
C PRO A 44 3.30 17.02 13.85
N ARG A 45 2.36 17.94 13.60
CA ARG A 45 2.24 19.19 14.35
C ARG A 45 1.43 19.04 15.64
N SER A 46 0.22 18.50 15.59
CA SER A 46 -0.68 18.43 16.75
C SER A 46 -0.49 17.17 17.59
N GLY A 47 0.01 16.09 17.01
CA GLY A 47 0.01 14.76 17.64
C GLY A 47 -1.36 14.10 17.72
N TYR A 48 -2.41 14.67 17.09
CA TYR A 48 -3.70 13.99 17.00
C TYR A 48 -3.61 12.76 16.09
N PRO A 49 -4.31 11.66 16.43
CA PRO A 49 -4.34 10.48 15.60
C PRO A 49 -5.08 10.75 14.29
N ASP A 50 -4.50 10.26 13.21
CA ASP A 50 -5.05 10.20 11.87
C ASP A 50 -5.41 8.75 11.56
N PHE A 51 -6.52 8.54 10.85
CA PHE A 51 -6.98 7.21 10.46
C PHE A 51 -7.20 7.16 8.96
N ALA A 52 -6.87 6.03 8.32
CA ALA A 52 -7.11 5.82 6.91
C ALA A 52 -7.39 4.35 6.58
N ALA A 53 -8.05 4.14 5.44
CA ALA A 53 -8.00 2.86 4.75
C ALA A 53 -6.90 2.89 3.68
N VAL A 54 -6.01 1.89 3.67
CA VAL A 54 -4.98 1.70 2.64
C VAL A 54 -5.53 0.77 1.56
N HIS A 55 -5.55 1.26 0.33
CA HIS A 55 -5.86 0.49 -0.86
C HIS A 55 -4.57 0.26 -1.66
N LEU A 56 -4.12 -0.99 -1.74
CA LEU A 56 -2.91 -1.38 -2.45
C LEU A 56 -3.29 -2.22 -3.67
N VAL A 57 -2.88 -1.79 -4.85
CA VAL A 57 -3.02 -2.55 -6.10
C VAL A 57 -1.62 -2.85 -6.63
N THR A 58 -1.28 -4.12 -6.82
CA THR A 58 0.05 -4.53 -7.29
C THR A 58 -0.03 -5.52 -8.45
N VAL A 59 1.01 -5.54 -9.27
CA VAL A 59 1.32 -6.65 -10.17
C VAL A 59 2.72 -7.12 -9.78
N PRO A 60 2.84 -8.25 -9.06
CA PRO A 60 4.13 -8.75 -8.64
C PRO A 60 4.95 -9.24 -9.83
N ASP A 61 6.27 -9.25 -9.68
CA ASP A 61 7.18 -9.96 -10.58
C ASP A 61 7.43 -11.38 -10.05
N ARG A 62 8.34 -11.51 -9.07
CA ARG A 62 8.69 -12.82 -8.47
C ARG A 62 8.36 -12.95 -6.99
N LYS A 63 8.05 -11.84 -6.34
CA LYS A 63 7.97 -11.73 -4.88
C LYS A 63 6.63 -11.16 -4.47
N VAL A 64 6.07 -11.72 -3.40
CA VAL A 64 4.96 -11.13 -2.64
C VAL A 64 5.33 -11.10 -1.16
N VAL A 65 4.91 -10.06 -0.46
CA VAL A 65 5.11 -9.96 0.99
C VAL A 65 4.12 -10.87 1.73
N GLU A 66 4.58 -11.54 2.78
CA GLU A 66 3.69 -12.29 3.67
C GLU A 66 2.72 -11.33 4.41
N LEU A 67 1.44 -11.72 4.49
CA LEU A 67 0.35 -10.83 4.91
C LEU A 67 0.48 -10.33 6.35
N LYS A 68 0.97 -11.15 7.28
CA LYS A 68 1.21 -10.75 8.67
C LYS A 68 2.32 -9.71 8.75
N HIS A 69 3.42 -9.83 8.01
CA HIS A 69 4.48 -8.81 7.98
C HIS A 69 3.97 -7.48 7.45
N LEU A 70 3.24 -7.47 6.33
CA LEU A 70 2.64 -6.26 5.78
C LEU A 70 1.72 -5.58 6.80
N LYS A 71 0.81 -6.35 7.41
CA LYS A 71 -0.11 -5.85 8.44
C LYS A 71 0.63 -5.26 9.64
N LEU A 72 1.62 -5.98 10.18
CA LEU A 72 2.35 -5.56 11.38
C LEU A 72 3.21 -4.33 11.10
N TRP A 73 3.80 -4.23 9.91
CA TRP A 73 4.54 -3.05 9.51
C TRP A 73 3.64 -1.82 9.38
N LEU A 74 2.47 -1.94 8.73
CA LEU A 74 1.47 -0.86 8.67
C LEU A 74 0.99 -0.44 10.06
N ASN A 75 0.80 -1.38 10.99
CA ASN A 75 0.49 -1.06 12.39
C ASN A 75 1.60 -0.26 13.09
N GLY A 76 2.86 -0.39 12.64
CA GLY A 76 3.99 0.39 13.14
C GLY A 76 3.88 1.90 12.91
N PHE A 77 2.99 2.34 12.01
CA PHE A 77 2.72 3.77 11.78
C PHE A 77 1.98 4.45 12.93
N ARG A 78 1.31 3.68 13.81
CA ARG A 78 0.40 4.20 14.85
C ARG A 78 0.99 5.33 15.69
N ASP A 79 2.22 5.16 16.16
CA ASP A 79 2.87 6.13 17.05
C ASP A 79 3.84 7.07 16.30
N ARG A 80 3.86 7.00 14.96
CA ARG A 80 4.77 7.76 14.11
C ARG A 80 4.16 9.11 13.74
N ARG A 81 4.95 10.18 13.90
CA ARG A 81 4.61 11.54 13.47
C ARG A 81 4.94 11.73 12.00
N VAL A 82 3.95 11.58 11.12
CA VAL A 82 4.13 11.60 9.66
C VAL A 82 2.93 12.25 8.97
N SER A 83 3.16 13.00 7.89
CA SER A 83 2.05 13.58 7.13
C SER A 83 1.32 12.50 6.33
N HIS A 84 0.10 12.83 5.87
CA HIS A 84 -0.69 11.89 5.07
C HIS A 84 0.04 11.48 3.80
N GLU A 85 0.64 12.44 3.11
CA GLU A 85 1.36 12.27 1.84
C GLU A 85 2.67 11.49 2.04
N ALA A 86 3.45 11.84 3.08
CA ALA A 86 4.71 11.18 3.37
C ALA A 86 4.49 9.69 3.73
N ALA A 87 3.44 9.38 4.50
CA ALA A 87 3.08 7.99 4.80
C ALA A 87 2.72 7.21 3.53
N THR A 88 1.93 7.80 2.62
CA THR A 88 1.54 7.14 1.37
C THR A 88 2.74 6.86 0.47
N VAL A 89 3.65 7.82 0.31
CA VAL A 89 4.90 7.64 -0.47
C VAL A 89 5.79 6.57 0.17
N GLU A 90 5.98 6.61 1.49
CA GLU A 90 6.81 5.62 2.19
C GLU A 90 6.27 4.20 2.03
N ILE A 91 4.95 4.01 2.10
CA ILE A 91 4.31 2.70 1.84
C ILE A 91 4.65 2.20 0.45
N LEU A 92 4.48 3.04 -0.59
CA LEU A 92 4.79 2.63 -1.95
C LEU A 92 6.28 2.32 -2.13
N ASP A 93 7.15 3.24 -1.72
CA ASP A 93 8.59 3.14 -1.95
C ASP A 93 9.20 1.94 -1.22
N THR A 94 8.75 1.67 0.01
CA THR A 94 9.20 0.52 0.79
C THR A 94 8.79 -0.79 0.11
N LEU A 95 7.54 -0.90 -0.34
CA LEU A 95 7.05 -2.09 -1.05
C LEU A 95 7.75 -2.26 -2.40
N ALA A 96 7.96 -1.18 -3.14
CA ALA A 96 8.66 -1.21 -4.42
C ALA A 96 10.12 -1.67 -4.24
N ALA A 97 10.82 -1.19 -3.21
CA ALA A 97 12.19 -1.59 -2.91
C ALA A 97 12.29 -3.05 -2.45
N ALA A 98 11.37 -3.51 -1.57
CA ALA A 98 11.41 -4.86 -1.01
C ALA A 98 10.99 -5.93 -2.03
N LEU A 99 9.96 -5.63 -2.83
CA LEU A 99 9.31 -6.62 -3.69
C LEU A 99 9.73 -6.54 -5.15
N ASP A 100 10.20 -5.37 -5.60
CA ASP A 100 10.40 -5.05 -7.02
C ASP A 100 9.19 -5.56 -7.82
N PRO A 101 8.01 -4.91 -7.75
CA PRO A 101 6.86 -5.29 -8.56
C PRO A 101 6.98 -4.74 -9.99
N HIS A 102 6.18 -5.26 -10.92
CA HIS A 102 6.02 -4.62 -12.23
C HIS A 102 5.22 -3.32 -12.13
N TYR A 103 4.23 -3.30 -11.22
CA TYR A 103 3.38 -2.17 -10.94
C TYR A 103 2.93 -2.19 -9.48
N ALA A 104 2.84 -1.02 -8.86
CA ALA A 104 2.22 -0.83 -7.56
C ALA A 104 1.48 0.52 -7.52
N PHE A 105 0.35 0.56 -6.85
CA PHE A 105 -0.45 1.76 -6.63
C PHE A 105 -0.98 1.74 -5.21
N VAL A 106 -0.86 2.88 -4.53
CA VAL A 106 -1.40 3.11 -3.19
C VAL A 106 -2.38 4.28 -3.26
N LEU A 107 -3.56 4.08 -2.69
CA LEU A 107 -4.53 5.12 -2.38
C LEU A 107 -4.85 5.04 -0.89
N MET A 108 -4.73 6.15 -0.16
CA MET A 108 -5.06 6.20 1.27
C MET A 108 -6.30 7.05 1.51
N GLU A 109 -7.39 6.43 1.95
CA GLU A 109 -8.65 7.13 2.29
C GLU A 109 -8.62 7.60 3.74
N TYR A 110 -8.10 8.80 4.01
CA TYR A 110 -8.08 9.36 5.36
C TYR A 110 -9.48 9.82 5.81
N THR A 111 -9.76 9.65 7.10
CA THR A 111 -10.95 10.22 7.73
C THR A 111 -10.89 11.76 7.69
N PRO A 112 -12.02 12.46 7.50
CA PRO A 112 -12.01 13.92 7.38
C PRO A 112 -11.42 14.64 8.60
N ARG A 113 -10.68 15.73 8.35
CA ARG A 113 -10.21 16.67 9.38
C ARG A 113 -10.73 18.06 9.10
N GLY A 114 -11.50 18.63 10.02
CA GLY A 114 -12.08 19.96 9.84
C GLY A 114 -12.94 20.06 8.57
N ASN A 115 -13.69 19.00 8.26
CA ASN A 115 -14.48 18.85 7.02
C ASN A 115 -13.65 18.80 5.72
N LEU A 116 -12.33 18.66 5.81
CA LEU A 116 -11.46 18.40 4.66
C LEU A 116 -11.15 16.91 4.56
N THR A 117 -11.50 16.32 3.42
CA THR A 117 -11.13 14.95 3.07
C THR A 117 -9.86 14.94 2.23
N THR A 118 -8.93 14.03 2.52
CA THR A 118 -7.64 13.95 1.83
C THR A 118 -7.39 12.51 1.40
N PHE A 119 -7.20 12.29 0.09
CA PHE A 119 -6.93 10.98 -0.49
C PHE A 119 -5.61 11.00 -1.28
N PRO A 120 -4.44 10.88 -0.62
CA PRO A 120 -3.18 10.81 -1.34
C PRO A 120 -3.10 9.52 -2.16
N MET A 121 -2.53 9.64 -3.36
CA MET A 121 -2.39 8.55 -4.32
C MET A 121 -1.01 8.60 -4.95
N VAL A 122 -0.37 7.44 -5.10
CA VAL A 122 0.96 7.33 -5.70
C VAL A 122 1.08 6.00 -6.43
N GLU A 123 1.81 5.98 -7.56
CA GLU A 123 2.05 4.76 -8.32
C GLU A 123 3.52 4.59 -8.72
N HIS A 124 3.91 3.33 -8.84
CA HIS A 124 5.19 2.87 -9.36
C HIS A 124 4.92 1.98 -10.57
N LEU A 125 5.62 2.23 -11.67
CA LEU A 125 5.67 1.37 -12.85
C LEU A 125 7.13 1.08 -13.17
N ARG A 126 7.50 -0.20 -13.23
CA ARG A 126 8.86 -0.58 -13.60
C ARG A 126 9.15 -0.13 -15.04
N PRO A 127 10.31 0.50 -15.36
CA PRO A 127 10.60 1.00 -16.70
C PRO A 127 10.43 -0.03 -17.83
N ARG A 128 10.80 -1.31 -17.59
CA ARG A 128 10.59 -2.38 -18.58
C ARG A 128 9.11 -2.60 -18.89
N ALA A 129 8.23 -2.49 -17.90
CA ALA A 129 6.79 -2.65 -18.09
C ALA A 129 6.18 -1.52 -18.95
N ALA A 130 6.80 -0.34 -18.97
CA ALA A 130 6.37 0.77 -19.81
C ALA A 130 6.67 0.57 -21.31
N ALA A 131 7.60 -0.32 -21.66
CA ALA A 131 8.03 -0.58 -23.02
C ALA A 131 7.33 -1.79 -23.69
N LEU A 132 6.41 -2.45 -22.99
CA LEU A 132 5.74 -3.66 -23.47
C LEU A 132 4.76 -3.33 -24.61
N THR A 133 4.72 -4.20 -25.63
CA THR A 133 3.81 -4.12 -26.78
C THR A 133 3.32 -5.51 -27.20
N GLY A 134 2.28 -5.59 -28.03
CA GLY A 134 1.75 -6.85 -28.56
C GLY A 134 0.98 -7.68 -27.53
N ASP A 135 1.16 -9.01 -27.58
CA ASP A 135 0.41 -9.99 -26.78
C ASP A 135 1.13 -10.41 -25.49
N ASP A 136 1.97 -9.55 -24.92
CA ASP A 136 2.68 -9.87 -23.67
C ASP A 136 1.68 -10.13 -22.53
N PRO A 137 1.71 -11.31 -21.86
CA PRO A 137 0.77 -11.63 -20.79
C PRO A 137 0.76 -10.65 -19.61
N LEU A 138 1.86 -9.92 -19.38
CA LEU A 138 1.93 -8.88 -18.36
C LEU A 138 1.03 -7.69 -18.68
N LEU A 139 0.77 -7.39 -19.96
CA LEU A 139 -0.15 -6.31 -20.35
C LEU A 139 -1.58 -6.56 -19.85
N LEU A 140 -2.03 -7.82 -19.82
CA LEU A 140 -3.34 -8.18 -19.28
C LEU A 140 -3.43 -7.94 -17.76
N ALA A 141 -2.40 -8.32 -17.02
CA ALA A 141 -2.33 -8.06 -15.57
C ALA A 141 -2.28 -6.55 -15.28
N LEU A 142 -1.49 -5.79 -16.03
CA LEU A 142 -1.44 -4.33 -15.92
C LEU A 142 -2.77 -3.67 -16.27
N ALA A 143 -3.49 -4.17 -17.27
CA ALA A 143 -4.83 -3.68 -17.61
C ALA A 143 -5.84 -3.94 -16.47
N ASN A 144 -5.81 -5.13 -15.87
CA ASN A 144 -6.63 -5.45 -14.71
C ASN A 144 -6.31 -4.54 -13.51
N ALA A 145 -5.03 -4.32 -13.22
CA ALA A 145 -4.59 -3.43 -12.14
C ALA A 145 -5.06 -1.98 -12.36
N ARG A 146 -4.95 -1.46 -13.59
CA ARG A 146 -5.46 -0.13 -13.96
C ARG A 146 -6.98 -0.04 -13.84
N HIS A 147 -7.69 -1.08 -14.26
CA HIS A 147 -9.14 -1.14 -14.12
C HIS A 147 -9.56 -1.03 -12.64
N VAL A 148 -8.93 -1.82 -11.76
CA VAL A 148 -9.19 -1.76 -10.32
C VAL A 148 -8.82 -0.39 -9.76
N LYS A 149 -7.67 0.19 -10.12
CA LYS A 149 -7.27 1.55 -9.73
C LYS A 149 -8.38 2.55 -10.06
N HIS A 150 -8.84 2.62 -11.30
CA HIS A 150 -9.86 3.59 -11.70
C HIS A 150 -11.14 3.42 -10.90
N ARG A 151 -11.60 2.19 -10.68
CA ARG A 151 -12.78 1.91 -9.86
C ARG A 151 -12.62 2.34 -8.41
N LEU A 152 -11.42 2.21 -7.83
CA LEU A 152 -11.13 2.70 -6.47
C LEU A 152 -11.16 4.21 -6.40
N VAL A 153 -10.53 4.89 -7.37
CA VAL A 153 -10.52 6.36 -7.44
C VAL A 153 -11.94 6.89 -7.59
N ASP A 154 -12.72 6.35 -8.52
CA ASP A 154 -14.12 6.73 -8.72
C ASP A 154 -14.94 6.55 -7.43
N ARG A 155 -14.80 5.39 -6.78
CA ARG A 155 -15.47 5.11 -5.50
C ARG A 155 -15.10 6.12 -4.41
N ALA A 156 -13.82 6.45 -4.27
CA ALA A 156 -13.35 7.39 -3.26
C ALA A 156 -13.94 8.79 -3.52
N LEU A 157 -13.92 9.24 -4.78
CA LEU A 157 -14.49 10.54 -5.18
C LEU A 157 -16.01 10.59 -5.04
N ASP A 158 -16.72 9.50 -5.32
CA ASP A 158 -18.18 9.43 -5.18
C ASP A 158 -18.65 9.55 -3.72
N ARG A 159 -17.83 9.13 -2.74
CA ARG A 159 -18.13 9.25 -1.31
C ARG A 159 -18.09 10.68 -0.77
N VAL A 160 -17.43 11.59 -1.48
CA VAL A 160 -17.31 13.00 -1.08
C VAL A 160 -18.18 13.93 -1.92
N ARG A 161 -19.00 13.37 -2.82
CA ARG A 161 -20.00 14.16 -3.53
C ARG A 161 -21.12 14.57 -2.57
N PRO A 162 -21.63 15.81 -2.67
CA PRO A 162 -22.74 16.29 -1.86
C PRO A 162 -24.06 15.57 -2.18
#